data_AF-A0A955L4M4-F1
#
_entry.id   AF-A0A955L4M4-F1
#
_cell.length_a   1.000
_cell.length_b   1.000
_cell.length_c   1.000
_cell.angle_alpha   90.00
_cell.angle_beta   90.00
_cell.angle_gamma   90.00
#
_symmetry.space_group_name_H-M   'P 1'
#
loop_
_entity.id
_entity.type
_entity.pdbx_description
1 polymer ?
#
loop_
_entity_poly.entity_id
_entity_poly.type
_entity_poly.pdbx_seq_one_letter_code
_entity_poly.pdbx_strand_id
1 'polypeptide(L)'
;MAKKQNSIDVEKAVRFFFELPDWKDRALKFAGVYLAAYVVLIIVYVLGFVASIIPILGALLFCGSFILVWLGMIAINFYFQGYKIEVTEAVAAGKKVEDIVILDKYQERVKEGAKLSIASFIYMLPSVILYFAAYAMMFIPLILTDGGGQNEEPSGIFLVGMLLFYVLFFIGWILQMIVQFAIFPAIWATYSLEHNFKKSISPEVLWSFIKDNYINIILFLAITMGMSMVMGFAAMLSLVLVLLCIGIVLYPLVFIVGGALIMHAQAHMVGQMIKQ
;
A
#
# COMPACT_ATOMS: atom_id res chain seq x y z
N MET A 1 3.05 -34.12 17.64
CA MET A 1 1.77 -33.51 18.08
C MET A 1 1.59 -32.21 17.30
N ALA A 2 0.59 -32.10 16.43
CA ALA A 2 0.32 -30.85 15.73
C ALA A 2 -0.19 -29.81 16.74
N LYS A 3 0.52 -28.70 16.89
CA LYS A 3 0.08 -27.55 17.71
C LYS A 3 -1.26 -27.10 17.09
N LYS A 4 -2.35 -27.10 17.85
CA LYS A 4 -3.67 -26.66 17.36
C LYS A 4 -3.53 -25.20 16.97
N GLN A 5 -3.48 -24.92 15.68
CA GLN A 5 -3.36 -23.58 15.14
C GLN A 5 -4.66 -22.84 15.44
N ASN A 6 -4.59 -21.79 16.26
CA ASN A 6 -5.74 -20.95 16.49
C ASN A 6 -5.96 -20.13 15.21
N SER A 7 -7.10 -20.29 14.55
CA SER A 7 -7.44 -19.47 13.41
C SER A 7 -7.59 -18.01 13.84
N ILE A 8 -7.21 -17.06 12.98
CA ILE A 8 -7.52 -15.63 13.18
C ILE A 8 -9.03 -15.46 13.42
N ASP A 9 -9.37 -14.69 14.45
CA ASP A 9 -10.72 -14.22 14.71
C ASP A 9 -10.97 -12.98 13.83
N VAL A 10 -11.51 -13.25 12.63
CA VAL A 10 -11.78 -12.26 11.60
C VAL A 10 -12.87 -11.28 12.04
N GLU A 11 -13.93 -11.78 12.68
CA GLU A 11 -15.03 -10.95 13.16
C GLU A 11 -14.50 -9.92 14.15
N LYS A 12 -13.70 -10.39 15.12
CA LYS A 12 -13.04 -9.51 16.07
C LYS A 12 -12.10 -8.53 15.37
N ALA A 13 -11.29 -8.96 14.39
CA ALA A 13 -10.37 -8.05 13.70
C ALA A 13 -11.06 -6.91 12.94
N VAL A 14 -12.23 -7.18 12.33
CA VAL A 14 -13.00 -6.16 11.61
C VAL A 14 -13.76 -5.25 12.59
N ARG A 15 -14.36 -5.81 13.64
CA ARG A 15 -15.09 -5.03 14.65
C ARG A 15 -14.19 -4.21 15.55
N PHE A 16 -12.97 -4.69 15.78
CA PHE A 16 -11.99 -4.09 16.69
C PHE A 16 -11.85 -2.58 16.49
N PHE A 17 -11.78 -2.12 15.25
CA PHE A 17 -11.66 -0.69 14.96
C PHE A 17 -12.86 0.12 15.48
N PHE A 18 -14.08 -0.39 15.32
CA PHE A 18 -15.30 0.30 15.76
C PHE A 18 -15.58 0.14 17.27
N GLU A 19 -14.95 -0.84 17.91
CA GLU A 19 -15.01 -1.04 19.36
C GLU A 19 -14.11 -0.07 20.13
N LEU A 20 -13.12 0.54 19.48
CA LEU A 20 -12.27 1.56 20.09
C LEU A 20 -13.12 2.78 20.47
N PRO A 21 -13.09 3.27 21.72
CA PRO A 21 -13.91 4.40 22.15
C PRO A 21 -13.59 5.70 21.39
N ASP A 22 -12.37 5.81 20.84
CA ASP A 22 -11.87 6.97 20.10
C ASP A 22 -11.77 6.73 18.58
N TRP A 23 -12.44 5.70 18.04
CA TRP A 23 -12.32 5.33 16.61
C TRP A 23 -12.61 6.49 15.64
N LYS A 24 -13.56 7.37 15.99
CA LYS A 24 -13.91 8.56 15.19
C LYS A 24 -12.77 9.57 15.16
N ASP A 25 -12.19 9.86 16.32
CA ASP A 25 -11.05 10.77 16.44
C ASP A 25 -9.82 10.18 15.74
N ARG A 26 -9.60 8.87 15.85
CA ARG A 26 -8.55 8.16 15.11
C ARG A 26 -8.74 8.27 13.60
N ALA A 27 -9.94 7.99 13.10
CA ALA A 27 -10.27 8.15 11.68
C ALA A 27 -10.01 9.59 11.23
N LEU A 28 -10.46 10.59 11.99
CA LEU A 28 -10.26 12.01 11.67
C LEU A 28 -8.80 12.43 11.71
N LYS A 29 -7.98 11.91 12.63
CA LYS A 29 -6.53 12.20 12.65
C LYS A 29 -5.81 11.53 11.49
N PHE A 30 -6.16 10.28 11.19
CA PHE A 30 -5.67 9.58 10.02
C PHE A 30 -5.97 10.35 8.73
N ALA A 31 -7.23 10.77 8.60
CA ALA A 31 -7.70 11.65 7.56
C ALA A 31 -6.93 12.95 7.49
N GLY A 32 -6.79 13.62 8.63
CA GLY A 32 -6.19 14.94 8.73
C GLY A 32 -4.78 14.92 8.19
N VAL A 33 -4.00 13.89 8.48
CA VAL A 33 -2.63 13.73 7.94
C VAL A 33 -2.65 13.55 6.41
N TYR A 34 -3.47 12.63 5.88
CA TYR A 34 -3.56 12.42 4.44
C TYR A 34 -4.11 13.65 3.71
N LEU A 35 -5.19 14.25 4.22
CA LEU A 35 -5.84 15.41 3.64
C LEU A 35 -4.92 16.63 3.68
N ALA A 36 -4.29 16.93 4.82
CA ALA A 36 -3.34 18.02 4.92
C ALA A 36 -2.20 17.85 3.91
N ALA A 37 -1.69 16.63 3.77
CA ALA A 37 -0.72 16.33 2.74
C ALA A 37 -1.30 16.58 1.35
N TYR A 38 -2.39 15.93 0.96
CA TYR A 38 -3.03 16.14 -0.34
C TYR A 38 -3.31 17.61 -0.65
N VAL A 39 -3.77 18.41 0.31
CA VAL A 39 -3.99 19.85 0.14
C VAL A 39 -2.66 20.57 -0.15
N VAL A 40 -1.61 20.30 0.64
CA VAL A 40 -0.26 20.83 0.38
C VAL A 40 0.22 20.40 -1.01
N LEU A 41 -0.02 19.15 -1.40
CA LEU A 41 0.35 18.62 -2.73
C LEU A 41 -0.37 19.36 -3.86
N ILE A 42 -1.68 19.60 -3.73
CA ILE A 42 -2.48 20.35 -4.70
C ILE A 42 -1.97 21.79 -4.80
N ILE A 43 -1.71 22.45 -3.67
CA ILE A 43 -1.17 23.82 -3.66
C ILE A 43 0.19 23.85 -4.37
N VAL A 44 1.10 22.95 -4.02
CA VAL A 44 2.44 22.85 -4.62
C VAL A 44 2.35 22.56 -6.13
N TYR A 45 1.44 21.70 -6.56
CA TYR A 45 1.18 21.42 -7.97
C TYR A 45 0.64 22.64 -8.71
N VAL A 46 -0.36 23.34 -8.16
CA VAL A 46 -0.93 24.56 -8.75
C VAL A 46 0.12 25.65 -8.86
N LEU A 47 0.93 25.86 -7.81
CA LEU A 47 2.03 26.82 -7.83
C LEU A 47 3.09 26.45 -8.88
N GLY A 48 3.45 25.17 -9.00
CA GLY A 48 4.35 24.67 -10.04
C GLY A 48 3.79 24.89 -11.45
N PHE A 49 2.48 24.68 -11.63
CA PHE A 49 1.79 24.95 -12.89
C PHE A 49 1.79 26.45 -13.23
N VAL A 50 1.47 27.34 -12.28
CA VAL A 50 1.53 28.79 -12.49
C VAL A 50 2.97 29.23 -12.83
N ALA A 51 3.97 28.64 -12.17
CA ALA A 51 5.37 28.94 -12.46
C ALA A 51 5.82 28.48 -13.86
N SER A 52 5.14 27.49 -14.47
CA SER A 52 5.39 27.02 -15.84
C SER A 52 5.23 28.09 -16.93
N ILE A 53 4.59 29.22 -16.60
CA ILE A 53 4.53 30.42 -17.46
C ILE A 53 5.95 30.94 -17.77
N ILE A 54 6.93 30.70 -16.89
CA ILE A 54 8.34 31.00 -17.13
C ILE A 54 9.04 29.69 -17.55
N PRO A 55 9.47 29.51 -18.81
CA PRO A 55 9.77 28.18 -19.34
C PRO A 55 10.79 27.34 -18.54
N ILE A 56 11.97 27.92 -18.25
CA ILE A 56 13.07 27.19 -17.59
C ILE A 56 12.80 27.08 -16.07
N LEU A 57 12.47 28.20 -15.43
CA LEU A 57 12.19 28.24 -13.99
C LEU A 57 10.97 27.39 -13.64
N GLY A 58 9.95 27.44 -14.48
CA GLY A 58 8.73 26.69 -14.37
C GLY A 58 8.90 25.19 -14.59
N ALA A 59 9.72 24.76 -15.56
CA ALA A 59 10.07 23.36 -15.71
C ALA A 59 10.82 22.82 -14.48
N LEU A 60 11.78 23.58 -13.94
CA LEU A 60 12.50 23.20 -12.72
C LEU A 60 11.58 23.13 -11.49
N LEU A 61 10.70 24.12 -11.32
CA LEU A 61 9.73 24.13 -10.22
C LEU A 61 8.69 23.03 -10.36
N PHE A 62 8.21 22.74 -11.57
CA PHE A 62 7.29 21.63 -11.83
C PHE A 62 7.95 20.28 -11.48
N CYS A 63 9.15 20.01 -11.98
CA CYS A 63 9.89 18.78 -11.65
C CYS A 63 10.18 18.69 -10.14
N GLY A 64 10.62 19.78 -9.51
CA GLY A 64 10.85 19.84 -8.07
C GLY A 64 9.58 19.59 -7.25
N SER A 65 8.46 20.19 -7.66
CA SER A 65 7.14 19.99 -7.05
C SER A 65 6.72 18.53 -7.10
N PHE A 66 6.92 17.86 -8.25
CA PHE A 66 6.59 16.45 -8.44
C PHE A 66 7.42 15.55 -7.51
N ILE A 67 8.73 15.79 -7.40
CA ILE A 67 9.60 15.02 -6.51
C ILE A 67 9.20 15.23 -5.04
N LEU A 68 8.96 16.48 -4.63
CA LEU A 68 8.54 16.80 -3.27
C LEU A 68 7.20 16.13 -2.93
N VAL A 69 6.27 16.07 -3.88
CA VAL A 69 4.99 15.40 -3.73
C VAL A 69 5.18 13.92 -3.41
N TRP A 70 6.00 13.23 -4.21
CA TRP A 70 6.30 11.81 -3.99
C TRP A 70 7.00 11.56 -2.66
N LEU A 71 8.00 12.37 -2.32
CA LEU A 71 8.72 12.25 -1.05
C LEU A 71 7.79 12.47 0.16
N GLY A 72 6.87 13.43 0.07
CA GLY A 72 5.86 13.67 1.11
C GLY A 72 4.95 12.46 1.32
N MET A 73 4.43 11.89 0.24
CA MET A 73 3.58 10.70 0.31
C MET A 73 4.33 9.47 0.86
N ILE A 74 5.60 9.32 0.49
CA ILE A 74 6.47 8.25 1.03
C ILE A 74 6.66 8.44 2.54
N ALA A 75 6.96 9.66 3.01
CA ALA A 75 7.15 9.94 4.43
C ALA A 75 5.88 9.62 5.25
N ILE A 76 4.71 9.97 4.72
CA ILE A 76 3.42 9.65 5.34
C ILE A 76 3.19 8.14 5.38
N ASN A 77 3.50 7.44 4.29
CA ASN A 77 3.41 5.99 4.25
C ASN A 77 4.31 5.36 5.33
N PHE A 78 5.57 5.81 5.45
CA PHE A 78 6.49 5.34 6.49
C PHE A 78 5.92 5.59 7.88
N TYR A 79 5.45 6.80 8.17
CA TYR A 79 4.83 7.11 9.45
C TYR A 79 3.67 6.14 9.78
N PHE A 80 2.81 5.88 8.81
CA PHE A 80 1.66 4.98 8.99
C PHE A 80 2.05 3.50 9.11
N GLN A 81 3.09 3.05 8.44
CA GLN A 81 3.65 1.71 8.63
C GLN A 81 4.26 1.57 10.04
N GLY A 82 4.92 2.60 10.55
CA GLY A 82 5.41 2.67 11.93
C GLY A 82 4.28 2.57 12.96
N TYR A 83 3.22 3.35 12.78
CA TYR A 83 2.01 3.24 13.61
C TYR A 83 1.40 1.84 13.56
N LYS A 84 1.39 1.22 12.37
CA LYS A 84 0.91 -0.15 12.15
C LYS A 84 1.66 -1.19 12.99
N ILE A 85 2.98 -1.03 13.10
CA ILE A 85 3.85 -1.87 13.94
C ILE A 85 3.45 -1.75 15.42
N GLU A 86 3.31 -0.52 15.93
CA GLU A 86 2.92 -0.28 17.34
C GLU A 86 1.55 -0.92 17.67
N VAL A 87 0.57 -0.79 16.77
CA VAL A 87 -0.76 -1.42 16.95
C VAL A 87 -0.63 -2.95 16.97
N THR A 88 0.14 -3.53 16.07
CA THR A 88 0.40 -4.98 16.04
C THR A 88 1.03 -5.48 17.33
N GLU A 89 2.04 -4.78 17.84
CA GLU A 89 2.73 -5.12 19.08
C GLU A 89 1.81 -5.04 20.30
N ALA A 90 0.98 -3.99 20.36
CA ALA A 90 -0.01 -3.87 21.43
C ALA A 90 -1.03 -5.02 21.38
N VAL A 91 -1.54 -5.38 20.19
CA VAL A 91 -2.47 -6.50 20.04
C VAL A 91 -1.81 -7.83 20.42
N ALA A 92 -0.58 -8.08 19.95
CA ALA A 92 0.18 -9.28 20.26
C ALA A 92 0.43 -9.42 21.77
N ALA A 93 0.77 -8.32 22.44
CA ALA A 93 0.99 -8.25 23.88
C ALA A 93 -0.32 -8.21 24.71
N GLY A 94 -1.49 -8.13 24.07
CA GLY A 94 -2.77 -7.96 24.76
C GLY A 94 -2.93 -6.64 25.50
N LYS A 95 -2.18 -5.60 25.08
CA LYS A 95 -2.28 -4.24 25.60
C LYS A 95 -3.45 -3.49 24.93
N LYS A 96 -3.87 -2.41 25.58
CA LYS A 96 -4.89 -1.49 25.05
C LYS A 96 -4.32 -0.69 23.89
N VAL A 97 -4.98 -0.75 22.73
CA VAL A 97 -4.58 0.01 21.52
C VAL A 97 -4.96 1.48 21.65
N GLU A 98 -5.92 1.78 22.53
CA GLU A 98 -6.36 3.12 22.89
C GLU A 98 -5.19 3.99 23.40
N ASP A 99 -4.19 3.38 24.04
CA ASP A 99 -3.03 4.08 24.59
C ASP A 99 -2.07 4.56 23.47
N ILE A 100 -2.21 4.05 22.24
CA ILE A 100 -1.37 4.45 21.11
C ILE A 100 -1.94 5.72 20.48
N VAL A 101 -1.34 6.87 20.74
CA VAL A 101 -1.79 8.14 20.17
C VAL A 101 -1.32 8.27 18.72
N ILE A 102 -2.24 8.55 17.78
CA ILE A 102 -1.87 8.71 16.36
C ILE A 102 -0.87 9.85 16.18
N LEU A 103 -1.10 11.06 16.67
CA LEU A 103 -0.23 12.21 16.34
C LEU A 103 1.11 12.27 17.11
N ASP A 104 1.50 11.22 17.84
CA ASP A 104 2.73 11.17 18.63
C ASP A 104 3.87 10.41 17.91
N LYS A 105 5.11 10.55 18.42
CA LYS A 105 6.32 9.79 18.04
C LYS A 105 6.63 9.79 16.53
N TYR A 106 6.39 10.91 15.86
CA TYR A 106 6.53 11.01 14.40
C TYR A 106 7.88 10.47 13.88
N GLN A 107 9.00 10.92 14.47
CA GLN A 107 10.34 10.52 14.04
C GLN A 107 10.60 9.02 14.20
N GLU A 108 10.17 8.44 15.32
CA GLU A 108 10.35 7.00 15.60
C GLU A 108 9.53 6.17 14.63
N ARG A 109 8.26 6.53 14.40
CA ARG A 109 7.38 5.85 13.46
C ARG A 109 7.86 5.92 12.03
N VAL A 110 8.32 7.08 11.57
CA VAL A 110 8.90 7.21 10.23
C VAL A 110 10.12 6.30 10.10
N LYS A 111 10.99 6.23 11.11
CA LYS A 111 12.20 5.39 11.08
C LYS A 111 11.85 3.90 11.03
N GLU A 112 10.96 3.43 11.89
CA GLU A 112 10.56 2.03 11.96
C GLU A 112 9.75 1.62 10.72
N GLY A 113 8.82 2.47 10.29
CA GLY A 113 8.06 2.24 9.08
C GLY A 113 8.89 2.31 7.81
N ALA A 114 9.91 3.16 7.73
CA ALA A 114 10.86 3.16 6.61
C ALA A 114 11.60 1.82 6.51
N LYS A 115 12.07 1.27 7.64
CA LYS A 115 12.71 -0.05 7.67
C LYS A 115 11.76 -1.15 7.19
N LEU A 116 10.51 -1.16 7.67
CA LEU A 116 9.51 -2.13 7.23
C LEU A 116 9.18 -1.98 5.73
N SER A 117 9.02 -0.75 5.25
CA SER A 117 8.76 -0.48 3.82
C SER A 117 9.93 -0.89 2.95
N ILE A 118 11.18 -0.62 3.36
CA ILE A 118 12.39 -1.06 2.62
C ILE A 118 12.48 -2.59 2.60
N ALA A 119 12.22 -3.25 3.75
CA ALA A 119 12.22 -4.72 3.83
C ALA A 119 11.21 -5.32 2.85
N SER A 120 10.03 -4.73 2.79
CA SER A 120 8.95 -5.12 1.87
C SER A 120 9.30 -4.84 0.42
N PHE A 121 9.95 -3.71 0.14
CA PHE A 121 10.36 -3.31 -1.20
C PHE A 121 11.39 -4.27 -1.81
N ILE A 122 12.31 -4.82 -1.00
CA ILE A 122 13.29 -5.82 -1.46
C ILE A 122 12.59 -7.01 -2.13
N TYR A 123 11.47 -7.48 -1.55
CA TYR A 123 10.69 -8.57 -2.11
C TYR A 123 9.80 -8.15 -3.28
N MET A 124 9.48 -6.86 -3.41
CA MET A 124 8.75 -6.32 -4.57
C MET A 124 9.64 -6.08 -5.80
N LEU A 125 10.98 -6.00 -5.64
CA LEU A 125 11.91 -5.73 -6.74
C LEU A 125 11.70 -6.64 -7.97
N PRO A 126 11.49 -7.97 -7.84
CA PRO A 126 11.23 -8.82 -8.99
C PRO A 126 10.00 -8.40 -9.80
N SER A 127 8.89 -8.06 -9.13
CA SER A 127 7.69 -7.54 -9.79
C SER A 127 7.94 -6.19 -10.47
N VAL A 128 8.69 -5.31 -9.82
CA VAL A 128 9.07 -4.01 -10.39
C VAL A 128 9.88 -4.19 -11.68
N ILE A 129 10.88 -5.06 -11.67
CA ILE A 129 11.70 -5.38 -12.86
C ILE A 129 10.82 -5.93 -13.99
N LEU A 130 9.89 -6.84 -13.68
CA LEU A 130 8.96 -7.39 -14.67
C LEU A 130 8.03 -6.33 -15.26
N TYR A 131 7.55 -5.37 -14.45
CA TYR A 131 6.76 -4.27 -14.97
C TYR A 131 7.58 -3.36 -15.88
N PHE A 132 8.82 -3.02 -15.51
CA PHE A 132 9.72 -2.26 -16.39
C PHE A 132 9.98 -3.00 -17.70
N ALA A 133 10.23 -4.31 -17.65
CA ALA A 133 10.41 -5.13 -18.84
C ALA A 133 9.13 -5.18 -19.69
N ALA A 134 7.95 -5.35 -19.07
CA ALA A 134 6.67 -5.32 -19.76
C ALA A 134 6.48 -3.98 -20.49
N TYR A 135 6.62 -2.85 -19.79
CA TYR A 135 6.51 -1.53 -20.41
C TYR A 135 7.52 -1.34 -21.54
N ALA A 136 8.77 -1.80 -21.39
CA ALA A 136 9.75 -1.75 -22.47
C ALA A 136 9.27 -2.53 -23.72
N MET A 137 8.62 -3.69 -23.55
CA MET A 137 8.04 -4.46 -24.66
C MET A 137 6.95 -3.70 -25.42
N MET A 138 6.20 -2.81 -24.75
CA MET A 138 5.20 -1.94 -25.39
C MET A 138 5.83 -0.92 -26.36
N PHE A 139 7.09 -0.53 -26.13
CA PHE A 139 7.83 0.41 -26.99
C PHE A 139 8.62 -0.27 -28.10
N ILE A 140 8.79 -1.59 -28.08
CA ILE A 140 9.51 -2.32 -29.13
C ILE A 140 8.93 -2.06 -30.53
N PRO A 141 7.60 -2.09 -30.76
CA PRO A 141 7.05 -1.81 -32.07
C PRO A 141 7.41 -0.39 -32.57
N LEU A 142 7.39 0.61 -31.68
CA LEU A 142 7.76 1.99 -31.99
C LEU A 142 9.23 2.14 -32.39
N ILE A 143 10.13 1.31 -31.85
CA ILE A 143 11.57 1.31 -32.16
C ILE A 143 11.86 0.57 -33.47
N LEU A 144 11.05 -0.45 -33.80
CA LEU A 144 11.27 -1.31 -34.96
C LEU A 144 10.52 -0.87 -36.22
N THR A 145 9.45 -0.07 -36.12
CA THR A 145 8.82 0.55 -37.30
C THR A 145 9.57 1.81 -37.70
N ASP A 146 10.59 1.63 -38.53
CA ASP A 146 11.30 2.71 -39.22
C ASP A 146 10.34 3.38 -40.22
N GLY A 147 9.66 4.46 -39.82
CA GLY A 147 9.11 5.53 -40.68
C GLY A 147 8.12 5.20 -41.81
N GLY A 148 7.72 3.94 -42.05
CA GLY A 148 6.95 3.56 -43.24
C GLY A 148 5.57 2.97 -42.94
N GLY A 149 4.52 3.65 -43.41
CA GLY A 149 3.22 3.02 -43.72
C GLY A 149 2.14 3.14 -42.65
N GLN A 150 1.35 4.22 -42.69
CA GLN A 150 0.16 4.43 -41.83
C GLN A 150 -1.03 3.49 -42.12
N ASN A 151 -0.89 2.46 -42.97
CA ASN A 151 -2.03 1.67 -43.47
C ASN A 151 -1.80 0.15 -43.53
N GLU A 152 -0.78 -0.40 -42.87
CA GLU A 152 -0.58 -1.85 -42.83
C GLU A 152 -1.13 -2.46 -41.53
N GLU A 153 -1.78 -3.62 -41.65
CA GLU A 153 -2.27 -4.43 -40.52
C GLU A 153 -1.20 -4.53 -39.42
N PRO A 154 -1.60 -4.61 -38.13
CA PRO A 154 -0.64 -4.70 -37.04
C PRO A 154 0.36 -5.81 -37.32
N SER A 155 1.62 -5.41 -37.55
CA SER A 155 2.68 -6.34 -37.95
C SER A 155 2.79 -7.48 -36.94
N GLY A 156 3.22 -8.66 -37.38
CA GLY A 156 3.42 -9.79 -36.46
C GLY A 156 4.33 -9.44 -35.26
N ILE A 157 5.26 -8.50 -35.46
CA ILE A 157 6.12 -7.94 -34.40
C ILE A 157 5.32 -7.13 -33.37
N PHE A 158 4.36 -6.31 -33.81
CA PHE A 158 3.44 -5.60 -32.92
C PHE A 158 2.63 -6.58 -32.05
N LEU A 159 2.07 -7.63 -32.67
CA LEU A 159 1.31 -8.65 -31.94
C LEU A 159 2.17 -9.41 -30.92
N VAL A 160 3.40 -9.77 -31.28
CA VAL A 160 4.35 -10.42 -30.35
C VAL A 160 4.73 -9.49 -29.21
N GLY A 161 5.02 -8.21 -29.49
CA GLY A 161 5.34 -7.22 -28.45
C GLY A 161 4.19 -7.00 -27.46
N MET A 162 2.96 -6.88 -27.96
CA MET A 162 1.76 -6.78 -27.13
C MET A 162 1.51 -8.04 -26.31
N LEU A 163 1.70 -9.23 -26.89
CA LEU A 163 1.56 -10.50 -26.16
C LEU A 163 2.60 -10.59 -25.02
N LEU A 164 3.86 -10.27 -25.29
CA LEU A 164 4.93 -10.26 -24.29
C LEU A 164 4.66 -9.22 -23.19
N PHE A 165 4.14 -8.04 -23.53
CA PHE A 165 3.69 -7.05 -22.54
C PHE A 165 2.67 -7.67 -21.59
N TYR A 166 1.58 -8.26 -22.10
CA TYR A 166 0.53 -8.85 -21.25
C TYR A 166 1.03 -10.01 -20.41
N VAL A 167 1.88 -10.88 -20.97
CA VAL A 167 2.46 -12.02 -20.24
C VAL A 167 3.35 -11.54 -19.09
N LEU A 168 4.30 -10.65 -19.35
CA LEU A 168 5.20 -10.13 -18.32
C LEU A 168 4.43 -9.32 -17.26
N PHE A 169 3.46 -8.52 -17.69
CA PHE A 169 2.60 -7.76 -16.79
C PHE A 169 1.79 -8.68 -15.88
N PHE A 170 1.20 -9.75 -16.43
CA PHE A 170 0.42 -10.72 -15.67
C PHE A 170 1.28 -11.50 -14.66
N ILE A 171 2.49 -11.93 -15.07
CA ILE A 171 3.45 -12.57 -14.16
C ILE A 171 3.87 -11.60 -13.04
N GLY A 172 4.19 -10.35 -13.39
CA GLY A 172 4.52 -9.29 -12.43
C GLY A 172 3.40 -9.05 -11.43
N TRP A 173 2.16 -9.06 -11.90
CA TRP A 173 0.95 -8.92 -11.08
C TRP A 173 0.75 -10.09 -10.12
N ILE A 174 0.87 -11.34 -10.58
CA ILE A 174 0.81 -12.51 -9.70
C ILE A 174 1.90 -12.45 -8.62
N LEU A 175 3.13 -12.13 -9.00
CA LEU A 175 4.23 -11.99 -8.04
C LEU A 175 3.96 -10.87 -7.04
N GLN A 176 3.42 -9.74 -7.49
CA GLN A 176 3.06 -8.64 -6.60
C GLN A 176 1.99 -9.09 -5.60
N MET A 177 0.98 -9.83 -6.03
CA MET A 177 -0.05 -10.37 -5.14
C MET A 177 0.56 -11.31 -4.09
N ILE A 178 1.46 -12.21 -4.49
CA ILE A 178 2.16 -13.11 -3.56
C ILE A 178 2.97 -12.30 -2.54
N VAL A 179 3.74 -11.32 -2.99
CA VAL A 179 4.57 -10.49 -2.11
C VAL A 179 3.69 -9.68 -1.15
N GLN A 180 2.67 -9.00 -1.66
CA GLN A 180 1.83 -8.08 -0.89
C GLN A 180 0.95 -8.80 0.15
N PHE A 181 0.51 -10.02 -0.15
CA PHE A 181 -0.47 -10.70 0.70
C PHE A 181 0.06 -11.92 1.44
N ALA A 182 1.15 -12.55 0.98
CA ALA A 182 1.77 -13.67 1.70
C ALA A 182 3.07 -13.27 2.40
N ILE A 183 3.96 -12.58 1.69
CA ILE A 183 5.30 -12.27 2.22
C ILE A 183 5.25 -11.05 3.15
N PHE A 184 4.56 -9.98 2.76
CA PHE A 184 4.45 -8.75 3.53
C PHE A 184 3.92 -8.94 4.95
N PRO A 185 2.80 -9.66 5.22
CA PRO A 185 2.38 -9.89 6.59
C PRO A 185 3.39 -10.70 7.41
N ALA A 186 4.16 -11.59 6.78
CA ALA A 186 5.25 -12.32 7.46
C ALA A 186 6.45 -11.41 7.79
N ILE A 187 6.87 -10.54 6.87
CA ILE A 187 7.90 -9.52 7.12
C ILE A 187 7.46 -8.63 8.27
N TRP A 188 6.22 -8.15 8.22
CA TRP A 188 5.69 -7.28 9.26
C TRP A 188 5.58 -7.98 10.61
N ALA A 189 5.12 -9.23 10.65
CA ALA A 189 5.04 -10.01 11.89
C ALA A 189 6.43 -10.20 12.52
N THR A 190 7.40 -10.66 11.73
CA THR A 190 8.76 -10.91 12.18
C THR A 190 9.47 -9.62 12.59
N TYR A 191 9.26 -8.52 11.85
CA TYR A 191 9.79 -7.21 12.21
C TYR A 191 9.22 -6.70 13.53
N SER A 192 7.91 -6.82 13.75
CA SER A 192 7.24 -6.39 14.99
C SER A 192 7.66 -7.21 16.21
N LEU A 193 8.15 -8.44 16.01
CA LEU A 193 8.64 -9.30 17.09
C LEU A 193 10.07 -8.97 17.51
N GLU A 194 10.93 -8.68 16.55
CA GLU A 194 12.38 -8.67 16.77
C GLU A 194 13.04 -7.30 16.57
N HIS A 195 12.33 -6.32 15.97
CA HIS A 195 12.87 -5.03 15.51
C HIS A 195 14.18 -5.14 14.72
N ASN A 196 14.41 -6.28 14.08
CA ASN A 196 15.65 -6.60 13.39
C ASN A 196 15.40 -6.72 11.90
N PHE A 197 15.81 -5.67 11.17
CA PHE A 197 15.67 -5.59 9.73
C PHE A 197 16.23 -6.83 9.01
N LYS A 198 17.43 -7.28 9.37
CA LYS A 198 18.10 -8.41 8.71
C LYS A 198 17.33 -9.71 8.89
N LYS A 199 16.77 -9.94 10.08
CA LYS A 199 15.97 -11.15 10.33
C LYS A 199 14.62 -11.11 9.63
N SER A 200 13.98 -9.93 9.57
CA SER A 200 12.69 -9.76 8.87
C SER A 200 12.74 -9.99 7.35
N ILE A 201 13.95 -9.96 6.76
CA ILE A 201 14.19 -10.27 5.34
C ILE A 201 14.88 -11.62 5.15
N SER A 202 15.00 -12.44 6.18
CA SER A 202 15.61 -13.77 6.05
C SER A 202 14.60 -14.73 5.41
N PRO A 203 14.88 -15.31 4.22
CA PRO A 203 13.95 -16.23 3.56
C PRO A 203 13.60 -17.44 4.44
N GLU A 204 14.54 -17.94 5.24
CA GLU A 204 14.34 -19.07 6.13
C GLU A 204 13.32 -18.76 7.23
N VAL A 205 13.44 -17.58 7.85
CA VAL A 205 12.54 -17.12 8.92
C VAL A 205 11.15 -16.87 8.35
N LEU A 206 11.07 -16.18 7.20
CA LEU A 206 9.81 -15.90 6.53
C LEU A 206 9.12 -17.17 6.08
N TRP A 207 9.85 -18.12 5.49
CA TRP A 207 9.29 -19.39 5.05
C TRP A 207 8.76 -20.22 6.22
N SER A 208 9.51 -20.29 7.33
CA SER A 208 9.03 -20.95 8.54
C SER A 208 7.74 -20.29 9.04
N PHE A 209 7.73 -18.95 9.16
CA PHE A 209 6.55 -18.21 9.61
C PHE A 209 5.34 -18.47 8.70
N ILE A 210 5.53 -18.41 7.39
CA ILE A 210 4.46 -18.64 6.40
C ILE A 210 3.94 -20.06 6.51
N LYS A 211 4.82 -21.05 6.60
CA LYS A 211 4.44 -22.46 6.71
C LYS A 211 3.65 -22.72 8.00
N ASP A 212 4.08 -22.12 9.11
CA ASP A 212 3.42 -22.28 10.41
C ASP A 212 2.10 -21.50 10.48
N ASN A 213 1.91 -20.47 9.64
CA ASN A 213 0.74 -19.58 9.63
C ASN A 213 -0.06 -19.58 8.32
N TYR A 214 0.08 -20.59 7.45
CA TYR A 214 -0.43 -20.50 6.08
C TYR A 214 -1.95 -20.26 5.99
N ILE A 215 -2.75 -20.89 6.84
CA ILE A 215 -4.22 -20.69 6.89
C ILE A 215 -4.52 -19.23 7.26
N ASN A 216 -3.86 -18.72 8.29
CA ASN A 216 -4.03 -17.35 8.76
C ASN A 216 -3.62 -16.32 7.70
N ILE A 217 -2.57 -16.61 6.93
CA ILE A 217 -2.14 -15.76 5.81
C ILE A 217 -3.18 -15.77 4.68
N ILE A 218 -3.75 -16.92 4.33
CA ILE A 218 -4.82 -17.00 3.33
C ILE A 218 -6.06 -16.23 3.80
N LEU A 219 -6.43 -16.34 5.08
CA LEU A 219 -7.53 -15.56 5.66
C LEU A 219 -7.23 -14.06 5.63
N PHE A 220 -6.02 -13.66 6.01
CA PHE A 220 -5.56 -12.27 5.92
C PHE A 220 -5.67 -11.75 4.48
N LEU A 221 -5.19 -12.51 3.49
CA LEU A 221 -5.32 -12.19 2.07
C LEU A 221 -6.80 -11.98 1.68
N ALA A 222 -7.66 -12.97 1.95
CA ALA A 222 -9.06 -12.92 1.54
C ALA A 222 -9.79 -11.72 2.13
N ILE A 223 -9.56 -11.45 3.42
CA ILE A 223 -10.23 -10.34 4.13
C ILE A 223 -9.68 -8.98 3.71
N THR A 224 -8.35 -8.83 3.61
CA THR A 224 -7.76 -7.56 3.18
C THR A 224 -8.09 -7.22 1.74
N MET A 225 -8.10 -8.20 0.84
CA MET A 225 -8.53 -8.04 -0.54
C MET A 225 -10.02 -7.71 -0.62
N GLY A 226 -10.87 -8.43 0.11
CA GLY A 226 -12.31 -8.17 0.18
C GLY A 226 -12.63 -6.76 0.70
N MET A 227 -12.00 -6.34 1.80
CA MET A 227 -12.14 -4.96 2.31
C MET A 227 -11.65 -3.94 1.29
N SER A 228 -10.50 -4.16 0.65
CA SER A 228 -9.96 -3.25 -0.37
C SER A 228 -10.89 -3.12 -1.57
N MET A 229 -11.53 -4.21 -2.01
CA MET A 229 -12.54 -4.19 -3.08
C MET A 229 -13.79 -3.41 -2.68
N VAL A 230 -14.34 -3.66 -1.49
CA VAL A 230 -15.50 -2.91 -0.97
C VAL A 230 -15.17 -1.42 -0.87
N MET A 231 -13.99 -1.08 -0.35
CA MET A 231 -13.54 0.30 -0.24
C MET A 231 -13.31 0.95 -1.61
N GLY A 232 -12.71 0.23 -2.55
CA GLY A 232 -12.52 0.69 -3.93
C GLY A 232 -13.85 0.93 -4.64
N PHE A 233 -14.81 0.03 -4.49
CA PHE A 233 -16.15 0.20 -5.04
C PHE A 233 -16.88 1.38 -4.40
N ALA A 234 -16.83 1.53 -3.07
CA ALA A 234 -17.41 2.66 -2.37
C ALA A 234 -16.78 3.99 -2.80
N ALA A 235 -15.47 4.02 -3.04
CA ALA A 235 -14.76 5.21 -3.53
C ALA A 235 -15.20 5.54 -4.96
N MET A 236 -15.32 4.54 -5.84
CA MET A 236 -15.79 4.73 -7.21
C MET A 236 -17.24 5.22 -7.25
N LEU A 237 -18.14 4.65 -6.45
CA LEU A 237 -19.52 5.11 -6.32
C LEU A 237 -19.57 6.54 -5.79
N SER A 238 -18.75 6.86 -4.79
CA SER A 238 -18.65 8.23 -4.26
C SER A 238 -18.20 9.22 -5.33
N LEU A 239 -17.29 8.82 -6.22
CA LEU A 239 -16.82 9.64 -7.33
C LEU A 239 -17.95 9.88 -8.35
N VAL A 240 -18.75 8.87 -8.70
CA VAL A 240 -19.93 9.04 -9.56
C VAL A 240 -20.94 10.02 -8.93
N LEU A 241 -21.11 9.97 -7.60
CA LEU A 241 -21.99 10.88 -6.86
C LEU A 241 -21.43 12.30 -6.71
N VAL A 242 -20.20 12.59 -7.15
CA VAL A 242 -19.66 13.97 -7.16
C VAL A 242 -20.50 14.87 -8.06
N LEU A 243 -21.07 14.33 -9.15
CA LEU A 243 -22.00 15.04 -10.03
C LEU A 243 -23.28 15.52 -9.29
N LEU A 244 -23.63 14.87 -8.17
CA LEU A 244 -24.74 15.25 -7.31
C LEU A 244 -24.29 16.09 -6.09
N CYS A 245 -23.04 16.55 -6.06
CA CYS A 245 -22.37 17.24 -4.94
C CYS A 245 -22.22 16.41 -3.64
N ILE A 246 -23.01 15.34 -3.45
CA ILE A 246 -22.92 14.42 -2.30
C ILE A 246 -21.57 13.69 -2.28
N GLY A 247 -21.05 13.33 -3.46
CA GLY A 247 -19.78 12.62 -3.60
C GLY A 247 -18.56 13.38 -3.07
N ILE A 248 -18.62 14.71 -3.03
CA ILE A 248 -17.52 15.56 -2.50
C ILE A 248 -17.29 15.26 -1.01
N VAL A 249 -18.34 14.94 -0.26
CA VAL A 249 -18.26 14.59 1.16
C VAL A 249 -18.04 13.09 1.34
N LEU A 250 -18.70 12.25 0.53
CA LEU A 250 -18.59 10.80 0.66
C LEU A 250 -17.21 10.26 0.29
N TYR A 251 -16.61 10.74 -0.79
CA TYR A 251 -15.31 10.25 -1.27
C TYR A 251 -14.21 10.35 -0.20
N PRO A 252 -13.95 11.53 0.43
CA PRO A 252 -12.98 11.61 1.50
C PRO A 252 -13.41 10.74 2.68
N LEU A 253 -14.69 10.74 3.09
CA LEU A 253 -15.15 9.94 4.23
C LEU A 253 -14.88 8.43 4.04
N VAL A 254 -15.11 7.91 2.84
CA VAL A 254 -14.82 6.52 2.48
C VAL A 254 -13.32 6.25 2.56
N PHE A 255 -12.48 7.11 2.00
CA PHE A 255 -11.02 6.95 2.08
C PHE A 255 -10.50 6.99 3.53
N ILE A 256 -11.06 7.89 4.34
CA ILE A 256 -10.70 8.13 5.73
C ILE A 256 -11.03 6.93 6.61
N VAL A 257 -12.32 6.57 6.65
CA VAL A 257 -12.81 5.52 7.54
C VAL A 257 -12.29 4.17 7.05
N GLY A 258 -12.29 3.95 5.74
CA GLY A 258 -11.80 2.72 5.14
C GLY A 258 -10.31 2.49 5.31
N GLY A 259 -9.49 3.53 5.10
CA GLY A 259 -8.05 3.45 5.29
C GLY A 259 -7.68 3.10 6.74
N ALA A 260 -8.29 3.80 7.69
CA ALA A 260 -8.11 3.53 9.11
C ALA A 260 -8.60 2.12 9.49
N LEU A 261 -9.78 1.72 9.03
CA LEU A 261 -10.36 0.39 9.26
C LEU A 261 -9.45 -0.72 8.73
N ILE A 262 -9.06 -0.65 7.45
CA ILE A 262 -8.19 -1.66 6.82
C ILE A 262 -6.87 -1.76 7.57
N MET A 263 -6.27 -0.63 7.94
CA MET A 263 -5.01 -0.64 8.69
C MET A 263 -5.14 -1.33 10.05
N HIS A 264 -6.14 -0.98 10.85
CA HIS A 264 -6.33 -1.56 12.18
C HIS A 264 -6.71 -3.03 12.09
N ALA A 265 -7.58 -3.40 11.14
CA ALA A 265 -7.93 -4.80 10.90
C ALA A 265 -6.70 -5.62 10.49
N GLN A 266 -5.87 -5.08 9.59
CA GLN A 266 -4.59 -5.69 9.22
C GLN A 266 -3.69 -5.88 10.45
N ALA A 267 -3.56 -4.84 11.30
CA ALA A 267 -2.65 -4.86 12.45
C ALA A 267 -3.11 -5.86 13.50
N HIS A 268 -4.42 -5.90 13.73
CA HIS A 268 -5.01 -6.86 14.64
C HIS A 268 -4.84 -8.30 14.15
N MET A 269 -5.06 -8.57 12.86
CA MET A 269 -4.84 -9.90 12.28
C MET A 269 -3.38 -10.35 12.39
N VAL A 270 -2.42 -9.47 12.08
CA VAL A 270 -1.00 -9.81 12.21
C VAL A 270 -0.59 -9.98 13.67
N GLY A 271 -1.09 -9.15 14.59
CA GLY A 271 -0.87 -9.33 16.03
C GLY A 271 -1.41 -10.66 16.56
N GLN A 272 -2.53 -11.14 16.03
CA GLN A 272 -3.05 -12.47 16.34
C GLN A 272 -2.18 -13.62 15.80
N MET A 273 -1.54 -13.46 14.64
CA MET A 273 -0.59 -14.46 14.11
C MET A 273 0.65 -14.56 15.00
N ILE A 274 1.12 -13.44 15.54
CA ILE A 274 2.29 -13.37 16.41
C ILE A 274 2.06 -14.07 17.76
N LYS A 275 0.83 -14.00 18.30
CA LYS A 275 0.50 -14.49 19.65
C LYS A 275 0.48 -16.04 19.77
N GLN A 276 0.61 -16.79 18.68
CA GLN A 276 0.37 -18.25 18.60
C GLN A 276 1.64 -19.08 18.80
#